data_AF-A0A831X2F6-F1
#
_entry.id   AF-A0A831X2F6-F1
#
_cell.length_a   1.000
_cell.length_b   1.000
_cell.length_c   1.000
_cell.angle_alpha   90.00
_cell.angle_beta   90.00
_cell.angle_gamma   90.00
#
_symmetry.space_group_name_H-M   'P 1'
#
loop_
_entity.id
_entity.type
_entity.pdbx_description
1 polymer ?
#
loop_
_entity_poly.entity_id
_entity_poly.type
_entity_poly.pdbx_seq_one_letter_code
_entity_poly.pdbx_strand_id
1 'polypeptide(L)'
;MKRIGMRCLPWQLRTGILLVLILAIGVLARELVPRMLRAQSVHFTDGLLLTTNRDRLALCVEPVAAPTVDLEVARQRMDAALATLTQHPHWRPAGLAQNAPVVEIGCPGKPYLLEPGVSVKGGKPTGDPVAQRVDVPSRFRVFVYILPEPELARIFGDTSIRRAPQEMFCEGDSCAEVTTGLYLSPREVHDAPFLSDQLAKVIGLELAKPLDPGSPRPDGG
;
A
#
# COMPACT_ATOMS: atom_id res chain seq x y z
N MET A 1 -41.64 -55.81 -52.64
CA MET A 1 -41.09 -54.46 -52.93
C MET A 1 -40.32 -53.95 -51.71
N LYS A 2 -39.27 -53.17 -51.97
CA LYS A 2 -38.07 -52.90 -51.14
C LYS A 2 -38.29 -52.68 -49.63
N ARG A 3 -37.65 -53.51 -48.80
CA ARG A 3 -37.36 -53.21 -47.38
C ARG A 3 -36.19 -52.21 -47.33
N ILE A 4 -36.43 -51.02 -46.80
CA ILE A 4 -35.40 -50.03 -46.51
C ILE A 4 -34.75 -50.43 -45.19
N GLY A 5 -33.48 -50.83 -45.23
CA GLY A 5 -32.69 -51.18 -44.06
C GLY A 5 -32.29 -49.93 -43.28
N MET A 6 -32.97 -49.69 -42.16
CA MET A 6 -32.59 -48.72 -41.15
C MET A 6 -31.33 -49.24 -40.44
N ARG A 7 -30.17 -48.65 -40.73
CA ARG A 7 -28.93 -48.90 -39.99
C ARG A 7 -29.00 -48.16 -38.67
N CYS A 8 -29.09 -48.92 -37.58
CA CYS A 8 -28.96 -48.43 -36.21
C CYS A 8 -27.58 -47.80 -36.01
N LEU A 9 -27.56 -46.49 -35.78
CA LEU A 9 -26.36 -45.78 -35.36
C LEU A 9 -26.07 -46.15 -33.88
N PRO A 10 -24.87 -46.64 -33.53
CA PRO A 10 -24.58 -47.15 -32.19
C PRO A 10 -24.63 -46.03 -31.15
N TRP A 11 -25.36 -46.30 -30.06
CA TRP A 11 -25.68 -45.38 -28.96
C TRP A 11 -24.46 -44.88 -28.16
N GLN A 12 -23.28 -45.49 -28.36
CA GLN A 12 -22.07 -45.21 -27.57
C GLN A 12 -21.31 -43.93 -27.95
N LEU A 13 -21.61 -43.28 -29.09
CA LEU A 13 -20.91 -42.04 -29.47
C LEU A 13 -21.52 -40.74 -28.92
N ARG A 14 -22.72 -40.77 -28.32
CA ARG A 14 -23.40 -39.55 -27.87
C ARG A 14 -23.03 -39.08 -26.47
N THR A 15 -22.55 -39.96 -25.60
CA THR A 15 -22.22 -39.63 -24.20
C THR A 15 -20.81 -39.05 -24.03
N GLY A 16 -19.84 -39.45 -24.86
CA GLY A 16 -18.46 -38.94 -24.77
C GLY A 16 -18.32 -37.45 -25.13
N ILE A 17 -19.11 -36.97 -26.11
CA ILE A 17 -19.02 -35.59 -26.60
C ILE A 17 -19.58 -34.58 -25.57
N LEU A 18 -20.62 -34.96 -24.81
CA LEU A 18 -21.22 -34.07 -23.81
C LEU A 18 -20.29 -33.82 -22.61
N LEU A 19 -19.54 -34.83 -22.20
CA LEU A 19 -18.61 -34.76 -21.06
C LEU A 19 -17.37 -33.90 -21.36
N VAL A 20 -16.85 -33.96 -22.59
CA VAL A 20 -15.72 -33.12 -23.04
C VAL A 20 -16.12 -31.63 -23.13
N LEU A 21 -17.35 -31.33 -23.57
CA LEU A 21 -17.87 -29.96 -23.62
C LEU A 21 -18.05 -29.33 -22.22
N ILE A 22 -18.55 -30.08 -21.24
CA ILE A 22 -18.73 -29.57 -19.86
C ILE A 22 -17.36 -29.31 -19.20
N LEU A 23 -16.37 -30.17 -19.42
CA LEU A 23 -15.00 -29.95 -18.93
C LEU A 23 -14.32 -28.74 -19.60
N ALA A 24 -14.51 -28.53 -20.90
CA ALA A 24 -13.96 -27.39 -21.61
C ALA A 24 -14.57 -26.05 -21.12
N ILE A 25 -15.88 -26.01 -20.85
CA ILE A 25 -16.55 -24.82 -20.28
C ILE A 25 -16.05 -24.53 -18.86
N GLY A 26 -15.81 -25.56 -18.04
CA GLY A 26 -15.27 -25.40 -16.68
C GLY A 26 -13.85 -24.84 -16.63
N VAL A 27 -13.00 -25.20 -17.61
CA VAL A 27 -11.64 -24.68 -17.75
C VAL A 27 -11.64 -23.25 -18.31
N LEU A 28 -12.46 -22.96 -19.33
CA LEU A 28 -12.63 -21.60 -19.86
C LEU A 28 -13.23 -20.63 -18.85
N ALA A 29 -14.23 -21.06 -18.06
CA ALA A 29 -14.81 -20.24 -17.00
C ALA A 29 -13.81 -19.96 -15.86
N ARG A 30 -12.93 -20.92 -15.52
CA ARG A 30 -11.86 -20.71 -14.52
C ARG A 30 -10.82 -19.67 -14.93
N GLU A 31 -10.57 -19.50 -16.21
CA GLU A 31 -9.61 -18.53 -16.75
C GLU A 31 -10.24 -17.14 -17.01
N LEU A 32 -11.51 -17.09 -17.43
CA LEU A 32 -12.18 -15.83 -17.80
C LEU A 32 -12.84 -15.10 -16.62
N VAL A 33 -13.38 -15.83 -15.64
CA VAL A 33 -14.06 -15.22 -14.47
C VAL A 33 -13.10 -14.39 -13.60
N PRO A 34 -11.83 -14.77 -13.36
CA PRO A 34 -10.89 -13.94 -12.61
C PRO A 34 -10.51 -12.63 -13.33
N ARG A 35 -10.62 -12.56 -14.67
CA ARG A 35 -10.30 -11.35 -15.44
C ARG A 35 -11.45 -10.34 -15.46
N MET A 36 -12.70 -10.79 -15.55
CA MET A 36 -13.86 -9.88 -15.50
C MET A 36 -14.15 -9.34 -14.09
N LEU A 37 -13.78 -10.05 -13.03
CA LEU A 37 -13.99 -9.60 -11.64
C LEU A 37 -12.89 -8.67 -11.11
N ARG A 38 -11.79 -8.46 -11.84
CA ARG A 38 -10.61 -7.70 -11.34
C ARG A 38 -10.40 -6.32 -11.94
N ALA A 39 -11.28 -5.87 -12.84
CA ALA A 39 -11.31 -4.47 -13.25
C ALA A 39 -12.40 -3.72 -12.45
N GLN A 40 -12.33 -3.76 -11.11
CA GLN A 40 -12.99 -2.68 -10.37
C GLN A 40 -12.25 -1.41 -10.72
N SER A 41 -12.96 -0.44 -11.30
CA SER A 41 -12.39 0.87 -11.58
C SER A 41 -11.99 1.51 -10.26
N VAL A 42 -10.68 1.75 -10.10
CA VAL A 42 -10.16 2.47 -8.95
C VAL A 42 -10.36 3.96 -9.21
N HIS A 43 -10.99 4.64 -8.26
CA HIS A 43 -11.29 6.07 -8.32
C HIS A 43 -10.73 6.76 -7.09
N PHE A 44 -10.53 8.07 -7.16
CA PHE A 44 -10.27 8.86 -5.96
C PHE A 44 -11.48 8.87 -5.01
N THR A 45 -11.21 9.12 -3.73
CA THR A 45 -12.24 9.32 -2.71
C THR A 45 -11.92 10.57 -1.90
N ASP A 46 -12.94 11.21 -1.32
CA ASP A 46 -12.76 12.38 -0.43
C ASP A 46 -12.21 12.02 0.98
N GLY A 47 -12.07 10.73 1.30
CA GLY A 47 -11.57 10.25 2.60
C GLY A 47 -10.05 10.04 2.67
N LEU A 48 -9.52 9.79 3.87
CA LEU A 48 -8.06 9.62 4.07
C LEU A 48 -7.47 8.33 3.47
N LEU A 49 -8.30 7.39 3.02
CA LEU A 49 -7.87 6.21 2.26
C LEU A 49 -7.52 6.55 0.80
N LEU A 50 -7.96 7.72 0.31
CA LEU A 50 -7.68 8.33 -1.00
C LEU A 50 -8.22 7.58 -2.22
N THR A 51 -8.40 6.26 -2.18
CA THR A 51 -8.79 5.46 -3.34
C THR A 51 -9.82 4.39 -2.98
N THR A 52 -10.70 4.04 -3.94
CA THR A 52 -11.82 3.11 -3.72
C THR A 52 -11.40 1.65 -3.49
N ASN A 53 -10.16 1.29 -3.81
CA ASN A 53 -9.63 -0.07 -3.62
C ASN A 53 -9.12 -0.37 -2.20
N ARG A 54 -9.43 0.50 -1.23
CA ARG A 54 -9.02 0.36 0.17
C ARG A 54 -10.25 0.43 1.07
N ASP A 55 -10.46 -0.62 1.86
CA ASP A 55 -11.56 -0.71 2.84
C ASP A 55 -11.11 -0.40 4.28
N ARG A 56 -9.80 -0.30 4.50
CA ARG A 56 -9.15 -0.08 5.80
C ARG A 56 -7.83 0.66 5.64
N LEU A 57 -7.33 1.23 6.73
CA LEU A 57 -5.97 1.74 6.77
C LEU A 57 -4.99 0.57 6.86
N ALA A 58 -4.18 0.37 5.82
CA ALA A 58 -3.13 -0.64 5.81
C ALA A 58 -1.75 0.02 5.69
N LEU A 59 -0.79 -0.46 6.47
CA LEU A 59 0.61 -0.06 6.43
C LEU A 59 1.48 -1.28 6.15
N CYS A 60 2.58 -1.08 5.42
CA CYS A 60 3.66 -2.06 5.36
C CYS A 60 4.91 -1.52 6.06
N VAL A 61 5.75 -2.40 6.59
CA VAL A 61 7.05 -2.08 7.17
C VAL A 61 8.16 -2.86 6.49
N GLU A 62 9.22 -2.15 6.10
CA GLU A 62 10.38 -2.70 5.38
C GLU A 62 11.69 -2.10 5.91
N PRO A 63 12.70 -2.92 6.27
CA PRO A 63 14.02 -2.42 6.60
C PRO A 63 14.85 -2.27 5.32
N VAL A 64 15.52 -1.15 5.14
CA VAL A 64 16.26 -0.89 3.88
C VAL A 64 17.75 -1.28 3.96
N ALA A 65 18.18 -1.81 5.11
CA ALA A 65 19.50 -2.40 5.29
C ALA A 65 19.47 -3.45 6.41
N ALA A 66 20.27 -4.52 6.25
CA ALA A 66 20.38 -5.61 7.21
C ALA A 66 21.24 -5.23 8.44
N PRO A 67 20.93 -5.78 9.62
CA PRO A 67 19.67 -5.64 10.32
C PRO A 67 19.84 -4.62 11.45
N THR A 68 19.07 -3.53 11.41
CA THR A 68 19.11 -2.50 12.46
C THR A 68 17.95 -2.61 13.45
N VAL A 69 16.89 -3.36 13.12
CA VAL A 69 15.73 -3.59 13.98
C VAL A 69 15.13 -4.97 13.69
N ASP A 70 14.55 -5.60 14.72
CA ASP A 70 13.69 -6.77 14.55
C ASP A 70 12.36 -6.33 13.93
N LEU A 71 12.02 -6.88 12.76
CA LEU A 71 10.83 -6.48 12.00
C LEU A 71 9.52 -6.81 12.70
N GLU A 72 9.49 -7.91 13.46
CA GLU A 72 8.30 -8.30 14.21
C GLU A 72 8.09 -7.33 15.38
N VAL A 73 9.17 -6.91 16.04
CA VAL A 73 9.11 -5.84 17.05
C VAL A 73 8.63 -4.55 16.43
N ALA A 74 9.16 -4.14 15.27
CA ALA A 74 8.73 -2.92 14.58
C ALA A 74 7.23 -2.95 14.23
N ARG A 75 6.76 -4.07 13.65
CA ARG A 75 5.35 -4.31 13.34
C ARG A 75 4.47 -4.17 14.58
N GLN A 76 4.82 -4.82 15.69
CA GLN A 76 4.08 -4.75 16.96
C GLN A 76 4.02 -3.32 17.54
N ARG A 77 5.10 -2.54 17.41
CA ARG A 77 5.11 -1.14 17.86
C ARG A 77 4.17 -0.27 17.02
N MET A 78 4.14 -0.48 15.72
CA MET A 78 3.20 0.21 14.82
C MET A 78 1.75 -0.17 15.11
N ASP A 79 1.46 -1.45 15.35
CA ASP A 79 0.12 -1.90 15.77
C ASP A 79 -0.32 -1.18 17.05
N ALA A 80 0.55 -1.12 18.06
CA ALA A 80 0.25 -0.44 19.33
C ALA A 80 0.01 1.07 19.14
N ALA A 81 0.79 1.72 18.28
CA ALA A 81 0.59 3.13 17.95
C ALA A 81 -0.75 3.33 17.22
N LEU A 82 -1.09 2.50 16.23
CA LEU A 82 -2.37 2.57 15.52
C LEU A 82 -3.57 2.30 16.43
N ALA A 83 -3.44 1.36 17.37
CA ALA A 83 -4.47 1.10 18.39
C ALA A 83 -4.78 2.37 19.20
N THR A 84 -3.75 3.15 19.56
CA THR A 84 -3.91 4.45 20.21
C THR A 84 -4.59 5.46 19.29
N LEU A 85 -4.16 5.54 18.02
CA LEU A 85 -4.72 6.47 17.03
C LEU A 85 -6.19 6.21 16.69
N THR A 86 -6.70 4.98 16.90
CA THR A 86 -8.13 4.69 16.70
C THR A 86 -9.05 5.50 17.63
N GLN A 87 -8.49 6.04 18.72
CA GLN A 87 -9.18 6.91 19.67
C GLN A 87 -9.10 8.40 19.29
N HIS A 88 -8.35 8.75 18.24
CA HIS A 88 -8.15 10.13 17.82
C HIS A 88 -9.49 10.78 17.41
N PRO A 89 -9.78 12.05 17.81
CA PRO A 89 -11.07 12.70 17.53
C PRO A 89 -11.44 12.73 16.04
N HIS A 90 -10.43 12.80 15.15
CA HIS A 90 -10.61 12.82 13.71
C HIS A 90 -10.61 11.43 13.05
N TRP A 91 -10.39 10.33 13.78
CA TRP A 91 -10.33 8.97 13.21
C TRP A 91 -11.62 8.56 12.49
N ARG A 92 -12.76 8.67 13.19
CA ARG A 92 -14.07 8.32 12.62
C ARG A 92 -14.53 9.32 11.54
N PRO A 93 -14.46 10.66 11.76
CA PRO A 93 -14.79 11.63 10.71
C PRO A 93 -13.97 11.47 9.42
N ALA A 94 -12.72 11.01 9.53
CA ALA A 94 -11.86 10.74 8.37
C ALA A 94 -12.21 9.46 7.58
N GLY A 95 -13.21 8.70 8.02
CA GLY A 95 -13.63 7.45 7.37
C GLY A 95 -12.76 6.24 7.70
N LEU A 96 -11.83 6.34 8.66
CA LEU A 96 -10.91 5.25 9.04
C LEU A 96 -11.54 4.22 10.00
N ALA A 97 -12.73 4.50 10.53
CA ALA A 97 -13.42 3.61 11.48
C ALA A 97 -14.20 2.46 10.82
N GLN A 98 -14.17 2.34 9.49
CA GLN A 98 -14.93 1.31 8.76
C GLN A 98 -14.44 -0.11 9.07
N ASN A 99 -13.13 -0.28 9.15
CA ASN A 99 -12.47 -1.56 9.41
C ASN A 99 -11.21 -1.33 10.27
N ALA A 100 -10.80 -2.35 11.02
CA ALA A 100 -9.59 -2.28 11.84
C ALA A 100 -8.34 -2.04 10.96
N PRO A 101 -7.41 -1.15 11.38
CA PRO A 101 -6.17 -0.94 10.67
C PRO A 101 -5.27 -2.17 10.76
N VAL A 102 -4.36 -2.33 9.80
CA VAL A 102 -3.42 -3.46 9.74
C VAL A 102 -2.00 -3.00 9.43
N VAL A 103 -1.01 -3.65 10.05
CA VAL A 103 0.42 -3.50 9.74
C VAL A 103 0.98 -4.83 9.28
N GLU A 104 1.67 -4.81 8.15
CA GLU A 104 2.28 -5.99 7.56
C GLU A 104 3.76 -5.81 7.31
N ILE A 105 4.50 -6.91 7.40
CA ILE A 105 5.93 -6.93 7.06
C ILE A 105 6.04 -7.14 5.54
N GLY A 106 6.95 -6.40 4.90
CA GLY A 106 7.21 -6.50 3.48
C GLY A 106 6.45 -5.43 2.70
N CYS A 107 7.16 -4.40 2.26
CA CYS A 107 6.57 -3.41 1.35
C CYS A 107 6.63 -3.87 -0.11
N PRO A 108 5.59 -3.62 -0.94
CA PRO A 108 5.58 -4.04 -2.35
C PRO A 108 6.69 -3.43 -3.22
N GLY A 109 7.25 -2.30 -2.80
CA GLY A 109 8.29 -1.58 -3.52
C GLY A 109 9.42 -1.13 -2.59
N LYS A 110 10.56 -0.82 -3.17
CA LYS A 110 11.68 -0.18 -2.48
C LYS A 110 11.35 1.31 -2.26
N PRO A 111 11.99 1.98 -1.29
CA PRO A 111 11.80 3.41 -1.11
C PRO A 111 12.25 4.15 -2.36
N TYR A 112 11.35 4.93 -2.94
CA TYR A 112 11.61 5.64 -4.20
C TYR A 112 12.83 6.57 -4.09
N LEU A 113 13.04 7.18 -2.92
CA LEU A 113 14.18 8.07 -2.67
C LEU A 113 15.55 7.38 -2.75
N LEU A 114 15.58 6.05 -2.80
CA LEU A 114 16.80 5.25 -2.94
C LEU A 114 16.92 4.58 -4.31
N GLU A 115 15.99 4.83 -5.23
CA GLU A 115 16.09 4.26 -6.57
C GLU A 115 17.28 4.87 -7.34
N PRO A 116 18.01 4.06 -8.13
CA PRO A 116 19.11 4.56 -8.95
C PRO A 116 18.66 5.70 -9.86
N GLY A 117 19.39 6.82 -9.84
CA GLY A 117 19.09 8.00 -10.66
C GLY A 117 18.15 9.01 -9.99
N VAL A 118 17.53 8.67 -8.86
CA VAL A 118 16.76 9.64 -8.07
C VAL A 118 17.71 10.51 -7.26
N SER A 119 17.79 11.79 -7.63
CA SER A 119 18.46 12.81 -6.81
C SER A 119 17.48 13.33 -5.76
N VAL A 120 17.94 13.58 -4.54
CA VAL A 120 17.07 14.00 -3.42
C VAL A 120 17.64 15.26 -2.78
N LYS A 121 16.79 16.26 -2.52
CA LYS A 121 17.14 17.45 -1.75
C LYS A 121 16.06 17.73 -0.70
N GLY A 122 16.40 17.54 0.57
CA GLY A 122 15.49 17.78 1.69
C GLY A 122 14.25 16.88 1.66
N GLY A 123 14.43 15.59 1.35
CA GLY A 123 13.32 14.62 1.27
C GLY A 123 12.43 14.75 0.03
N LYS A 124 12.70 15.70 -0.86
CA LYS A 124 11.97 15.85 -2.12
C LYS A 124 12.80 15.24 -3.26
N PRO A 125 12.25 14.28 -4.02
CA PRO A 125 12.92 13.81 -5.21
C PRO A 125 13.01 14.96 -6.21
N THR A 126 14.18 15.17 -6.77
CA THR A 126 14.39 16.05 -7.93
C THR A 126 14.32 15.16 -9.16
N GLY A 127 13.21 15.24 -9.91
CA GLY A 127 12.97 14.38 -11.07
C GLY A 127 11.49 14.40 -11.51
N ASP A 128 11.17 13.61 -12.53
CA ASP A 128 9.82 13.51 -13.08
C ASP A 128 8.90 12.69 -12.15
N PRO A 129 7.79 13.25 -11.62
CA PRO A 129 6.82 12.50 -10.82
C PRO A 129 6.19 11.30 -11.55
N VAL A 130 6.31 11.22 -12.88
CA VAL A 130 5.85 10.07 -13.69
C VAL A 130 6.49 8.76 -13.22
N ALA A 131 7.72 8.77 -12.70
CA ALA A 131 8.38 7.54 -12.24
C ALA A 131 7.69 6.87 -11.03
N GLN A 132 6.85 7.61 -10.29
CA GLN A 132 6.05 7.06 -9.19
C GLN A 132 4.61 6.73 -9.60
N ARG A 133 4.25 6.97 -10.87
CA ARG A 133 2.89 6.75 -11.35
C ARG A 133 2.59 5.25 -11.39
N VAL A 134 1.48 4.86 -10.79
CA VAL A 134 0.96 3.49 -10.82
C VAL A 134 -0.40 3.45 -11.51
N ASP A 135 -0.68 2.37 -12.22
CA ASP A 135 -2.01 2.12 -12.82
C ASP A 135 -3.04 1.71 -11.78
N VAL A 136 -2.59 0.99 -10.73
CA VAL A 136 -3.41 0.53 -9.62
C VAL A 136 -2.68 0.85 -8.32
N PRO A 137 -3.23 1.73 -7.46
CA PRO A 137 -2.68 2.02 -6.14
C PRO A 137 -2.51 0.75 -5.31
N SER A 138 -1.45 0.65 -4.53
CA SER A 138 -1.31 -0.40 -3.53
C SER A 138 -2.46 -0.33 -2.51
N ARG A 139 -2.78 -1.46 -1.89
CA ARG A 139 -3.73 -1.49 -0.76
C ARG A 139 -3.19 -0.77 0.48
N PHE A 140 -1.88 -0.58 0.59
CA PHE A 140 -1.26 0.13 1.70
C PHE A 140 -1.34 1.63 1.45
N ARG A 141 -1.78 2.39 2.46
CA ARG A 141 -1.84 3.85 2.44
C ARG A 141 -0.49 4.47 2.80
N VAL A 142 0.31 3.77 3.61
CA VAL A 142 1.63 4.20 4.08
C VAL A 142 2.62 3.04 3.94
N PHE A 143 3.78 3.32 3.38
CA PHE A 143 4.93 2.42 3.38
C PHE A 143 5.92 2.94 4.43
N VAL A 144 6.23 2.14 5.44
CA VAL A 144 7.15 2.53 6.50
C VAL A 144 8.52 1.91 6.23
N TYR A 145 9.49 2.76 5.98
CA TYR A 145 10.86 2.35 5.72
C TYR A 145 11.75 2.66 6.90
N ILE A 146 12.49 1.65 7.37
CA ILE A 146 13.42 1.78 8.48
C ILE A 146 14.83 1.86 7.92
N LEU A 147 15.48 3.01 8.11
CA LEU A 147 16.79 3.33 7.55
C LEU A 147 17.80 3.65 8.67
N PRO A 148 19.10 3.41 8.45
CA PRO A 148 20.15 3.93 9.35
C PRO A 148 20.10 5.46 9.45
N GLU A 149 20.41 6.01 10.63
CA GLU A 149 20.43 7.46 10.85
C GLU A 149 21.31 8.26 9.86
N PRO A 150 22.52 7.78 9.47
CA PRO A 150 23.33 8.49 8.46
C PRO A 150 22.62 8.63 7.12
N GLU A 151 21.82 7.64 6.75
CA GLU A 151 21.09 7.63 5.49
C GLU A 151 19.89 8.59 5.56
N LEU A 152 19.19 8.62 6.68
CA LEU A 152 18.12 9.59 6.94
C LEU A 152 18.66 11.03 6.90
N ALA A 153 19.80 11.29 7.54
CA ALA A 153 20.46 12.60 7.52
C ALA A 153 20.87 13.01 6.11
N ARG A 154 21.41 12.07 5.30
CA ARG A 154 21.77 12.31 3.91
C ARG A 154 20.58 12.73 3.04
N ILE A 155 19.43 12.09 3.23
CA ILE A 155 18.23 12.28 2.40
C ILE A 155 17.42 13.50 2.84
N PHE A 156 17.20 13.64 4.15
CA PHE A 156 16.26 14.59 4.73
C PHE A 156 16.92 15.76 5.46
N GLY A 157 18.23 15.73 5.71
CA GLY A 157 18.89 16.72 6.56
C GLY A 157 18.24 16.76 7.95
N ASP A 158 18.00 17.98 8.45
CA ASP A 158 17.40 18.23 9.78
C ASP A 158 15.86 18.22 9.77
N THR A 159 15.23 17.65 8.75
CA THR A 159 13.76 17.65 8.64
C THR A 159 13.13 16.69 9.65
N SER A 160 12.22 17.18 10.48
CA SER A 160 11.54 16.39 11.52
C SER A 160 10.46 15.45 11.01
N ILE A 161 9.86 15.75 9.85
CA ILE A 161 8.86 14.89 9.21
C ILE A 161 9.48 14.34 7.93
N ARG A 162 9.96 13.11 8.00
CA ARG A 162 10.63 12.45 6.89
C ARG A 162 9.62 11.59 6.14
N ARG A 163 8.98 12.21 5.17
CA ARG A 163 8.02 11.55 4.27
C ARG A 163 8.25 11.95 2.82
N ALA A 164 7.87 11.07 1.91
CA ALA A 164 7.85 11.36 0.48
C ALA A 164 6.74 10.56 -0.22
N PRO A 165 6.19 11.08 -1.34
CA PRO A 165 5.32 10.30 -2.19
C PRO A 165 6.01 9.00 -2.64
N GLN A 166 5.30 7.88 -2.55
CA GLN A 166 5.76 6.56 -2.98
C GLN A 166 4.95 6.03 -4.17
N GLU A 167 3.65 6.35 -4.22
CA GLU A 167 2.82 6.07 -5.39
C GLU A 167 1.97 7.30 -5.73
N MET A 168 1.96 7.65 -7.01
CA MET A 168 1.10 8.64 -7.62
C MET A 168 0.05 7.91 -8.46
N PHE A 169 -1.21 8.27 -8.32
CA PHE A 169 -2.29 7.75 -9.16
C PHE A 169 -2.87 8.88 -9.98
N CYS A 170 -3.32 8.59 -11.20
CA CYS A 170 -3.93 9.58 -12.09
C CYS A 170 -5.30 9.11 -12.56
N GLU A 171 -6.30 9.97 -12.39
CA GLU A 171 -7.66 9.81 -12.91
C GLU A 171 -7.95 10.97 -13.86
N GLY A 172 -8.02 10.67 -15.16
CA GLY A 172 -8.04 11.71 -16.20
C GLY A 172 -6.78 12.57 -16.14
N ASP A 173 -6.97 13.89 -16.04
CA ASP A 173 -5.89 14.88 -15.94
C ASP A 173 -5.44 15.17 -14.50
N SER A 174 -6.08 14.54 -13.50
CA SER A 174 -5.78 14.74 -12.08
C SER A 174 -4.84 13.65 -11.58
N CYS A 175 -3.65 14.04 -11.12
CA CYS A 175 -2.70 13.13 -10.49
C CYS A 175 -2.45 13.55 -9.03
N ALA A 176 -2.48 12.59 -8.12
CA ALA A 176 -2.23 12.83 -6.69
C ALA A 176 -1.43 11.70 -6.05
N GLU A 177 -0.73 12.03 -4.97
CA GLU A 177 -0.11 11.04 -4.10
C GLU A 177 -1.22 10.20 -3.45
N VAL A 178 -1.14 8.88 -3.60
CA VAL A 178 -2.08 7.94 -2.97
C VAL A 178 -1.42 7.08 -1.92
N THR A 179 -0.08 6.98 -1.93
CA THR A 179 0.69 6.21 -0.97
C THR A 179 1.90 7.01 -0.54
N THR A 180 2.04 7.16 0.78
CA THR A 180 3.12 7.94 1.39
C THR A 180 4.20 7.01 1.95
N GLY A 181 5.46 7.26 1.63
CA GLY A 181 6.59 6.68 2.34
C GLY A 181 6.87 7.45 3.63
N LEU A 182 6.84 6.78 4.78
CA LEU A 182 7.31 7.28 6.08
C LEU A 182 8.69 6.69 6.37
N TYR A 183 9.65 7.53 6.76
CA TYR A 183 11.04 7.12 6.95
C TYR A 183 11.45 7.29 8.42
N LEU A 184 11.76 6.18 9.09
CA LEU A 184 12.09 6.13 10.50
C LEU A 184 13.49 5.54 10.72
N SER A 185 14.12 5.94 11.81
CA SER A 185 15.29 5.27 12.36
C SER A 185 14.86 4.13 13.29
N PRO A 186 15.72 3.13 13.55
CA PRO A 186 15.44 2.10 14.55
C PRO A 186 15.11 2.68 15.92
N ARG A 187 15.81 3.74 16.34
CA ARG A 187 15.60 4.41 17.63
C ARG A 187 14.17 4.97 17.74
N GLU A 188 13.70 5.60 16.69
CA GLU A 188 12.37 6.22 16.64
C GLU A 188 11.23 5.19 16.59
N VAL A 189 11.46 4.00 16.05
CA VAL A 189 10.49 2.89 16.12
C VAL A 189 10.26 2.44 17.56
N HIS A 190 11.24 2.65 18.44
CA HIS A 190 11.14 2.35 19.87
C HIS A 190 10.58 3.52 20.71
N ASP A 191 10.49 4.72 20.15
CA ASP A 191 9.89 5.89 20.80
C ASP A 191 8.37 5.92 20.49
N ALA A 192 7.56 5.37 21.40
CA ALA A 192 6.12 5.24 21.18
C ALA A 192 5.39 6.58 20.99
N PRO A 193 5.63 7.63 21.81
CA PRO A 193 5.09 8.96 21.56
C PRO A 193 5.45 9.51 20.17
N PHE A 194 6.72 9.43 19.79
CA PHE A 194 7.18 9.91 18.48
C PHE A 194 6.55 9.12 17.34
N LEU A 195 6.51 7.78 17.43
CA LEU A 195 5.92 6.92 16.41
C LEU A 195 4.44 7.22 16.21
N SER A 196 3.67 7.38 17.29
CA SER A 196 2.25 7.72 17.21
C SER A 196 2.02 9.09 16.55
N ASP A 197 2.82 10.09 16.91
CA ASP A 197 2.78 11.43 16.32
C ASP A 197 3.11 11.41 14.82
N GLN A 198 4.17 10.72 14.41
CA GLN A 198 4.54 10.60 13.00
C GLN A 198 3.48 9.85 12.19
N LEU A 199 2.88 8.78 12.75
CA LEU A 199 1.79 8.06 12.11
C LEU A 199 0.55 8.96 11.95
N ALA A 200 0.16 9.72 12.98
CA ALA A 200 -0.96 10.65 12.89
C ALA A 200 -0.76 11.67 11.76
N LYS A 201 0.44 12.25 11.66
CA LYS A 201 0.81 13.23 10.64
C LYS A 201 0.85 12.64 9.23
N VAL A 202 1.42 11.44 9.05
CA VAL A 202 1.54 10.83 7.72
C VAL A 202 0.20 10.34 7.18
N ILE A 203 -0.70 9.87 8.05
CA ILE A 203 -2.07 9.47 7.68
C ILE A 203 -2.94 10.70 7.35
N GLY A 204 -2.61 11.86 7.93
CA GLY A 204 -3.35 13.11 7.75
C GLY A 204 -4.39 13.39 8.85
N LEU A 205 -4.25 12.74 10.02
CA LEU A 205 -5.08 13.03 11.20
C LEU A 205 -4.70 14.34 11.88
N GLU A 206 -3.43 14.72 11.75
CA GLU A 206 -2.90 15.99 12.25
C GLU A 206 -2.22 16.75 11.11
N LEU A 207 -2.30 18.07 11.15
CA LEU A 207 -1.51 18.90 10.25
C LEU A 207 -0.04 18.76 10.61
N ALA A 208 0.79 18.47 9.60
CA ALA A 208 2.23 18.61 9.71
C ALA A 208 2.57 20.09 9.98
N LYS A 209 2.66 20.48 11.26
CA LYS A 209 3.16 21.80 11.63
C LYS A 209 4.64 21.87 11.24
N PRO A 210 5.09 22.90 10.49
CA PRO A 210 6.51 23.21 10.40
C PRO A 210 7.08 23.37 11.81
N LEU A 211 8.28 22.83 12.09
CA LEU A 211 8.93 23.15 13.35
C LEU A 211 9.20 24.65 13.40
N ASP A 212 8.80 25.29 14.50
CA ASP A 212 9.30 26.62 14.81
C ASP A 212 10.83 26.53 14.96
N PRO A 213 11.61 27.35 14.25
CA PRO A 213 13.06 27.39 14.41
C PRO A 213 13.40 27.84 15.83
N GLY A 214 13.65 26.88 16.73
CA GLY A 214 13.94 27.13 18.15
C GLY A 214 13.25 26.21 19.16
N SER A 215 12.40 25.27 18.73
CA SER A 215 11.78 24.31 19.66
C SER A 215 12.85 23.38 20.28
N PRO A 216 12.87 23.19 21.62
CA PRO A 216 13.82 22.29 22.28
C PRO A 216 13.65 20.85 21.78
N ARG A 217 14.78 20.19 21.49
CA ARG A 217 14.81 18.77 21.11
C ARG A 217 14.43 17.90 22.34
N PRO A 218 13.81 16.72 22.14
CA PRO A 218 13.63 15.72 23.20
C PRO A 218 14.94 15.09 23.71
N ASP A 219 16.06 15.34 23.05
CA ASP A 219 17.34 14.68 23.32
C ASP A 219 18.23 15.55 24.23
N GLY A 220 18.12 15.29 25.54
CA GLY A 220 18.98 15.86 26.58
C GLY A 220 19.05 14.99 27.85
N GLY A 221 18.95 13.67 27.70
CA GLY A 221 19.10 12.68 28.76
C GLY A 221 19.76 11.41 28.26
#